data_AF-A0A246J145-F1
#
_entry.id   AF-A0A246J145-F1
#
_cell.length_a   1.000
_cell.length_b   1.000
_cell.length_c   1.000
_cell.angle_alpha   90.00
_cell.angle_beta   90.00
_cell.angle_gamma   90.00
#
_symmetry.space_group_name_H-M   'P 1'
#
loop_
_entity.id
_entity.type
_entity.pdbx_description
1 polymer ?
#
loop_
_entity_poly.entity_id
_entity_poly.type
_entity_poly.pdbx_seq_one_letter_code
_entity_poly.pdbx_strand_id
1 'polypeptide(L)'
;MRSCASDAPSAAAQLGVNHPAVLTSWMHAFNVTRNRAAHHARLWNRTNTRAPLLPPLAASGDLAFLHVDEHARKRLFGVLCCMRTLLRAIASELDWHRQLKALMSSFPRTPTLSIHAAGFPSDWETLPLWRD
;
A
#
# COMPACT_ATOMS: atom_id res chain seq x y z
N MET A 1 27.78 -35.91 -0.38
CA MET A 1 28.60 -34.68 -0.28
C MET A 1 27.71 -33.51 -0.67
N ARG A 2 27.76 -32.42 0.10
CA ARG A 2 26.70 -31.42 0.33
C ARG A 2 26.29 -30.65 -0.94
N SER A 3 24.98 -30.55 -1.16
CA SER A 3 24.33 -29.57 -2.04
C SER A 3 24.27 -28.24 -1.30
N CYS A 4 25.06 -27.26 -1.73
CA CYS A 4 24.89 -25.86 -1.33
C CYS A 4 23.93 -25.19 -2.32
N ALA A 5 22.63 -25.37 -2.11
CA ALA A 5 21.66 -24.40 -2.59
C ALA A 5 21.66 -23.26 -1.57
N SER A 6 22.10 -22.09 -2.00
CA SER A 6 22.25 -20.88 -1.20
C SER A 6 20.90 -20.49 -0.59
N ASP A 7 20.77 -20.59 0.74
CA ASP A 7 19.59 -20.18 1.52
C ASP A 7 19.48 -18.64 1.61
N ALA A 8 19.37 -17.97 0.47
CA ALA A 8 18.96 -16.58 0.46
C ALA A 8 17.44 -16.55 0.73
N PRO A 9 16.95 -15.84 1.77
CA PRO A 9 15.51 -15.69 1.97
C PRO A 9 14.90 -15.13 0.69
N SER A 10 13.77 -15.69 0.24
CA SER A 10 13.10 -15.23 -0.98
C SER A 10 12.90 -13.71 -0.93
N ALA A 11 12.97 -13.02 -2.07
CA ALA A 11 12.71 -11.58 -2.11
C ALA A 11 11.40 -11.21 -1.39
N ALA A 12 10.38 -12.07 -1.48
CA ALA A 12 9.12 -11.91 -0.77
C ALA A 12 9.29 -11.91 0.77
N ALA A 13 10.10 -12.83 1.32
CA ALA A 13 10.43 -12.89 2.75
C ALA A 13 11.28 -11.69 3.20
N GLN A 14 12.23 -11.24 2.37
CA GLN A 14 13.02 -10.01 2.63
C GLN A 14 12.13 -8.75 2.64
N LEU A 15 10.99 -8.80 1.95
CA LEU A 15 9.99 -7.73 1.88
C LEU A 15 8.89 -7.83 2.95
N GLY A 16 8.98 -8.80 3.88
CA GLY A 16 7.97 -9.04 4.91
C GLY A 16 6.66 -9.65 4.39
N VAL A 17 6.65 -10.13 3.14
CA VAL A 17 5.48 -10.75 2.49
C VAL A 17 5.85 -12.18 2.10
N ASN A 18 5.61 -13.16 2.99
CA ASN A 18 5.97 -14.57 2.76
C ASN A 18 5.14 -15.30 1.68
N HIS A 19 4.46 -14.56 0.79
CA HIS A 19 3.54 -15.09 -0.21
C HIS A 19 3.79 -14.46 -1.59
N PRO A 20 4.44 -15.18 -2.53
CA PRO A 20 4.73 -14.66 -3.87
C PRO A 20 3.50 -14.12 -4.61
N ALA A 21 2.34 -14.77 -4.46
CA ALA A 21 1.08 -14.33 -5.06
C ALA A 21 0.61 -12.94 -4.56
N VAL A 22 0.88 -12.62 -3.28
CA VAL A 22 0.55 -11.31 -2.71
C VAL A 22 1.44 -10.23 -3.34
N LEU A 23 2.74 -10.48 -3.44
CA LEU A 23 3.66 -9.54 -4.09
C LEU A 23 3.30 -9.32 -5.57
N THR A 24 3.00 -10.40 -6.31
CA THR A 24 2.53 -10.29 -7.70
C THR A 24 1.25 -9.44 -7.80
N SER A 25 0.30 -9.63 -6.88
CA SER A 25 -0.91 -8.80 -6.81
C SER A 25 -0.60 -7.32 -6.57
N TRP A 26 0.35 -7.02 -5.67
CA TRP A 26 0.76 -5.64 -5.38
C TRP A 26 1.41 -4.99 -6.61
N MET A 27 2.32 -5.69 -7.29
CA MET A 27 2.96 -5.20 -8.51
C MET A 27 1.93 -4.90 -9.60
N HIS A 28 0.90 -5.75 -9.75
CA HIS A 28 -0.21 -5.44 -10.66
C HIS A 28 -1.00 -4.20 -10.23
N ALA A 29 -1.33 -4.06 -8.94
CA ALA A 29 -2.05 -2.89 -8.44
C ALA A 29 -1.26 -1.59 -8.65
N PHE A 30 0.07 -1.64 -8.51
CA PHE A 30 0.96 -0.50 -8.76
C PHE A 30 0.99 -0.13 -10.25
N ASN A 31 1.14 -1.13 -11.13
CA ASN A 31 1.12 -0.90 -12.57
C ASN A 31 -0.20 -0.26 -13.01
N VAL A 32 -1.34 -0.75 -12.52
CA VAL A 32 -2.65 -0.14 -12.82
C VAL A 32 -2.72 1.31 -12.32
N THR A 33 -2.25 1.56 -11.10
CA THR A 33 -2.28 2.89 -10.49
C THR A 33 -1.37 3.88 -11.23
N ARG A 34 -0.14 3.46 -11.56
CA ARG A 34 0.81 4.22 -12.38
C ARG A 34 0.24 4.53 -13.75
N ASN A 35 -0.34 3.54 -14.44
CA ASN A 35 -0.89 3.73 -15.78
C ASN A 35 -2.04 4.75 -15.75
N ARG A 36 -2.93 4.67 -14.75
CA ARG A 36 -3.98 5.67 -14.57
C ARG A 36 -3.40 7.07 -14.34
N ALA A 37 -2.37 7.21 -13.51
CA ALA A 37 -1.69 8.48 -13.30
C ALA A 37 -1.12 9.04 -14.62
N ALA A 38 -0.43 8.19 -15.39
CA ALA A 38 0.17 8.56 -16.67
C ALA A 38 -0.85 8.94 -17.75
N HIS A 39 -2.04 8.31 -17.72
CA HIS A 39 -3.14 8.65 -18.60
C HIS A 39 -4.06 9.75 -18.03
N HIS A 40 -3.64 10.43 -16.96
CA HIS A 40 -4.44 11.47 -16.27
C HIS A 40 -5.86 11.00 -15.89
N ALA A 41 -6.03 9.70 -15.70
CA ALA A 41 -7.29 9.11 -15.31
C ALA A 41 -7.56 9.39 -13.83
N ARG A 42 -8.85 9.45 -13.47
CA ARG A 42 -9.28 9.70 -12.10
C ARG A 42 -8.81 8.57 -11.16
N LEU A 43 -7.90 8.90 -10.25
CA LEU A 43 -7.44 8.03 -9.17
C LEU A 43 -8.29 8.18 -7.89
N TRP A 44 -8.70 9.41 -7.61
CA TRP A 44 -9.46 9.76 -6.40
C TRP A 44 -10.94 9.35 -6.54
N ASN A 45 -11.50 8.71 -5.51
CA ASN A 45 -12.88 8.20 -5.51
C ASN A 45 -13.18 7.12 -6.57
N ARG A 46 -12.27 6.16 -6.74
CA ARG A 46 -12.49 4.96 -7.54
C ARG A 46 -12.18 3.69 -6.75
N THR A 47 -13.08 2.73 -6.84
CA THR A 47 -12.85 1.37 -6.38
C THR A 47 -11.99 0.63 -7.41
N ASN A 48 -10.90 0.03 -6.95
CA ASN A 48 -10.06 -0.86 -7.73
C ASN A 48 -10.77 -2.20 -7.91
N THR A 49 -11.09 -2.56 -9.16
CA THR A 49 -11.64 -3.88 -9.51
C THR A 49 -10.74 -5.01 -9.04
N ARG A 50 -9.42 -4.79 -9.15
CA ARG A 50 -8.39 -5.68 -8.59
C ARG A 50 -7.68 -4.94 -7.46
N ALA A 51 -8.25 -5.03 -6.27
CA ALA A 51 -7.61 -4.54 -5.05
C ALA A 51 -6.37 -5.41 -4.73
N PRO A 52 -5.35 -4.84 -4.07
CA PRO A 52 -4.20 -5.63 -3.63
C PRO A 52 -4.66 -6.75 -2.70
N LEU A 53 -4.16 -7.97 -2.95
CA LEU A 53 -4.31 -9.08 -2.02
C LEU A 53 -3.59 -8.74 -0.71
N LEU A 54 -4.12 -9.20 0.42
CA LEU A 54 -3.42 -9.10 1.69
C LEU A 54 -2.79 -10.46 2.03
N PRO A 55 -1.66 -10.48 2.76
CA PRO A 55 -1.23 -11.68 3.46
C PRO A 55 -2.35 -12.21 4.37
N PRO A 56 -2.26 -13.48 4.83
CA PRO A 56 -3.08 -13.94 5.94
C PRO A 56 -3.00 -12.97 7.12
N LEU A 57 -4.09 -12.84 7.89
CA LEU A 57 -4.18 -11.85 8.97
C LEU A 57 -2.98 -11.94 9.95
N ALA A 58 -2.59 -13.16 10.32
CA ALA A 58 -1.44 -13.43 11.19
C ALA A 58 -0.10 -12.92 10.66
N ALA A 59 0.03 -12.72 9.34
CA ALA A 59 1.22 -12.23 8.67
C ALA A 59 1.04 -10.80 8.11
N SER A 60 -0.07 -10.13 8.40
CA SER A 60 -0.38 -8.82 7.81
C SER A 60 0.28 -7.64 8.55
N GLY A 61 0.69 -7.83 9.81
CA GLY A 61 1.35 -6.77 10.61
C GLY A 61 0.57 -5.45 10.58
N ASP A 62 1.25 -4.37 10.19
CA ASP A 62 0.67 -3.02 10.08
C ASP A 62 -0.47 -2.91 9.04
N LEU A 63 -0.65 -3.90 8.15
CA LEU A 63 -1.74 -3.97 7.17
C LEU A 63 -3.00 -4.67 7.71
N ALA A 64 -2.97 -5.20 8.94
CA ALA A 64 -4.08 -5.98 9.49
C ALA A 64 -5.43 -5.24 9.45
N PHE A 65 -5.43 -3.91 9.63
CA PHE A 65 -6.64 -3.09 9.57
C PHE A 65 -7.34 -3.14 8.20
N LEU A 66 -6.63 -3.42 7.10
CA LEU A 66 -7.23 -3.51 5.76
C LEU A 66 -8.10 -4.77 5.58
N HIS A 67 -8.00 -5.76 6.47
CA HIS A 67 -8.92 -6.91 6.46
C HIS A 67 -10.33 -6.52 6.90
N VAL A 68 -10.46 -5.50 7.75
CA VAL A 68 -11.76 -5.01 8.25
C VAL A 68 -12.23 -3.77 7.49
N ASP A 69 -11.31 -2.89 7.08
CA ASP A 69 -11.63 -1.70 6.30
C ASP A 69 -11.52 -1.98 4.79
N GLU A 70 -12.59 -2.57 4.25
CA GLU A 70 -12.65 -2.85 2.83
C GLU A 70 -12.69 -1.58 1.98
N HIS A 71 -13.24 -0.48 2.51
CA HIS A 71 -13.31 0.81 1.81
C HIS A 71 -11.92 1.36 1.53
N ALA A 72 -11.04 1.33 2.54
CA ALA A 72 -9.62 1.61 2.43
C ALA A 72 -8.92 0.65 1.46
N ARG A 73 -9.07 -0.66 1.67
CA ARG A 73 -8.39 -1.71 0.90
C ARG A 73 -8.67 -1.62 -0.60
N LYS A 74 -9.93 -1.42 -0.98
CA LYS A 74 -10.34 -1.40 -2.39
C LYS A 74 -10.05 -0.08 -3.09
N ARG A 75 -9.51 0.95 -2.44
CA ARG A 75 -9.26 2.27 -3.05
C ARG A 75 -7.77 2.57 -3.13
N LEU A 76 -7.45 3.80 -3.55
CA LEU A 76 -6.08 4.27 -3.68
C LEU A 76 -5.29 4.06 -2.37
N PHE A 77 -5.91 4.30 -1.22
CA PHE A 77 -5.26 4.16 0.07
C PHE A 77 -4.70 2.75 0.32
N GLY A 78 -5.45 1.68 0.01
CA GLY A 78 -4.95 0.31 0.13
C GLY A 78 -3.71 0.03 -0.73
N VAL A 79 -3.66 0.62 -1.94
CA VAL A 79 -2.47 0.52 -2.82
C VAL A 79 -1.29 1.27 -2.20
N LEU A 80 -1.52 2.49 -1.68
CA LEU A 80 -0.49 3.29 -1.02
C LEU A 80 0.06 2.60 0.24
N CYS A 81 -0.77 1.89 1.00
CA CYS A 81 -0.33 1.09 2.14
C CYS A 81 0.63 -0.03 1.70
N CYS A 82 0.28 -0.77 0.64
CA CYS A 82 1.16 -1.81 0.09
C CYS A 82 2.49 -1.22 -0.45
N MET A 83 2.43 -0.05 -1.10
CA MET A 83 3.65 0.67 -1.54
C MET A 83 4.52 1.05 -0.35
N ARG A 84 3.92 1.63 0.71
CA ARG A 84 4.63 2.01 1.93
C ARG A 84 5.33 0.82 2.59
N THR A 85 4.65 -0.32 2.70
CA THR A 85 5.23 -1.55 3.23
C THR A 85 6.46 -1.98 2.45
N LEU A 86 6.39 -1.98 1.11
CA LEU A 86 7.55 -2.35 0.29
C LEU A 86 8.68 -1.32 0.37
N LEU A 87 8.36 -0.02 0.34
CA LEU A 87 9.35 1.04 0.42
C LEU A 87 10.12 1.00 1.75
N ARG A 88 9.47 0.67 2.87
CA ARG A 88 10.16 0.46 4.15
C ARG A 88 11.20 -0.66 4.08
N ALA A 89 10.95 -1.70 3.29
CA ALA A 89 11.86 -2.84 3.15
C ALA A 89 13.01 -2.58 2.15
N ILE A 90 12.77 -1.87 1.05
CA ILE A 90 13.76 -1.70 -0.03
C ILE A 90 14.48 -0.35 -0.02
N ALA A 91 13.90 0.66 0.61
CA ALA A 91 14.36 2.03 0.54
C ALA A 91 13.91 2.83 1.77
N SER A 92 14.31 2.36 2.96
CA SER A 92 13.93 2.92 4.27
C SER A 92 14.25 4.42 4.41
N GLU A 93 15.31 4.89 3.75
CA GLU A 93 15.76 6.29 3.78
C GLU A 93 14.87 7.22 2.94
N LEU A 94 13.89 6.71 2.18
CA LEU A 94 13.01 7.56 1.39
C LEU A 94 11.92 8.21 2.25
N ASP A 95 11.95 9.54 2.30
CA ASP A 95 10.91 10.41 2.88
C ASP A 95 9.58 10.41 2.09
N TRP A 96 9.34 9.42 1.23
CA TRP A 96 8.16 9.34 0.36
C TRP A 96 6.84 9.49 1.13
N HIS A 97 6.74 8.86 2.30
CA HIS A 97 5.56 8.96 3.16
C HIS A 97 5.32 10.38 3.69
N ARG A 98 6.38 11.15 3.99
CA ARG A 98 6.27 12.56 4.41
C ARG A 98 5.80 13.42 3.24
N GLN A 99 6.32 13.17 2.04
CA GLN A 99 5.83 13.82 0.82
C GLN A 99 4.35 13.51 0.56
N LEU A 100 3.92 12.26 0.77
CA LEU A 100 2.51 11.88 0.66
C LEU A 100 1.65 12.59 1.70
N LYS A 101 2.07 12.62 2.98
CA LYS A 101 1.39 13.37 4.05
C LYS A 101 1.24 14.85 3.67
N ALA A 102 2.31 15.48 3.19
CA ALA A 102 2.29 16.87 2.73
C ALA A 102 1.35 17.08 1.53
N LEU A 103 1.32 16.13 0.59
CA LEU A 103 0.38 16.18 -0.53
C LEU A 103 -1.07 16.06 -0.05
N MET A 104 -1.36 15.14 0.87
CA MET A 104 -2.70 14.96 1.41
C MET A 104 -3.13 16.15 2.29
N SER A 105 -2.21 16.81 2.99
CA SER A 105 -2.52 18.01 3.77
C SER A 105 -2.88 19.22 2.89
N SER A 106 -2.38 19.26 1.65
CA SER A 106 -2.79 20.23 0.63
C SER A 106 -4.15 19.92 -0.03
N PHE A 107 -4.79 18.80 0.30
CA PHE A 107 -6.08 18.44 -0.27
C PHE A 107 -7.15 19.47 0.14
N PRO A 108 -8.05 19.89 -0.78
CA PRO A 108 -9.02 20.94 -0.49
C PRO A 108 -9.91 20.58 0.70
N ARG A 109 -9.95 21.46 1.71
CA ARG A 109 -10.87 21.35 2.84
C ARG A 109 -12.22 21.91 2.43
N THR A 110 -13.08 21.05 1.89
CA THR A 110 -14.45 21.41 1.50
C THR A 110 -15.44 20.44 2.13
N PRO A 111 -16.68 20.86 2.44
CA PRO A 111 -17.69 19.96 3.00
C PRO A 111 -18.05 18.78 2.09
N THR A 112 -17.81 18.91 0.79
CA THR A 112 -18.21 17.95 -0.25
C THR A 112 -17.07 17.04 -0.71
N LEU A 113 -15.81 17.41 -0.47
CA LEU A 113 -14.64 16.62 -0.86
C LEU A 113 -13.80 16.26 0.36
N SER A 114 -13.52 14.97 0.49
CA SER A 114 -12.66 14.42 1.52
C SER A 114 -11.75 13.35 0.94
N ILE A 115 -10.53 13.24 1.47
CA ILE A 115 -9.60 12.14 1.18
C ILE A 115 -10.19 10.78 1.55
N HIS A 116 -11.23 10.75 2.39
CA HIS A 116 -12.03 9.55 2.64
C HIS A 116 -12.58 8.93 1.34
N ALA A 117 -12.91 9.75 0.33
CA ALA A 117 -13.34 9.24 -0.96
C ALA A 117 -12.23 8.43 -1.68
N ALA A 118 -10.95 8.76 -1.44
CA ALA A 118 -9.80 7.97 -1.91
C ALA A 118 -9.45 6.77 -0.99
N GLY A 119 -10.24 6.54 0.06
CA GLY A 119 -10.11 5.42 0.99
C GLY A 119 -9.30 5.73 2.24
N PHE A 120 -8.94 6.98 2.51
CA PHE A 120 -8.20 7.34 3.72
C PHE A 120 -9.12 7.37 4.94
N PRO A 121 -8.86 6.58 5.99
CA PRO A 121 -9.53 6.72 7.28
C PRO A 121 -9.28 8.11 7.90
N SER A 122 -10.14 8.55 8.82
CA SER A 122 -10.02 9.88 9.45
C SER A 122 -8.71 10.08 10.22
N ASP A 123 -8.19 9.00 10.82
CA ASP A 123 -7.00 8.95 11.67
C ASP A 123 -5.83 8.22 11.00
N TRP A 124 -5.82 8.18 9.66
CA TRP A 124 -4.87 7.36 8.89
C TRP A 124 -3.39 7.66 9.21
N GLU A 125 -3.05 8.90 9.56
CA GLU A 125 -1.69 9.31 9.94
C GLU A 125 -1.22 8.68 11.27
N THR A 126 -2.16 8.29 12.12
CA THR A 126 -1.90 7.65 13.41
C THR A 126 -1.76 6.13 13.31
N LEU A 127 -2.07 5.55 12.15
CA LEU A 127 -1.92 4.12 11.92
C LEU A 127 -0.44 3.73 11.99
N PRO A 128 -0.07 2.57 12.56
CA PRO A 128 1.32 2.14 12.72
C PRO A 128 2.19 2.26 11.46
N LEU A 129 1.62 1.97 10.29
CA LEU A 129 2.29 2.06 8.98
C LEU A 129 2.77 3.48 8.61
N TRP A 130 2.17 4.49 9.23
CA TRP A 130 2.28 5.91 8.87
C TRP A 130 2.78 6.79 10.01
N ARG A 131 3.16 6.27 11.19
CA ARG A 131 3.51 7.12 12.35
C ARG A 131 4.86 7.84 12.26
N ASP A 132 5.77 7.37 11.43
CA ASP A 132 7.13 7.90 11.25
C ASP A 132 7.25 9.06 10.25
#